data_AF-A0A2V8URF1-F1
#
_entry.id   AF-A0A2V8URF1-F1
#
_cell.length_a   1.000
_cell.length_b   1.000
_cell.length_c   1.000
_cell.angle_alpha   90.00
_cell.angle_beta   90.00
_cell.angle_gamma   90.00
#
_symmetry.space_group_name_H-M   'P 1'
#
loop_
_entity.id
_entity.type
_entity.pdbx_description
1 polymer ?
#
loop_
_entity_poly.entity_id
_entity_poly.type
_entity_poly.pdbx_seq_one_letter_code
_entity_poly.pdbx_strand_id
1 'polypeptide(L)'
;MVAHRQRVDAESMRRRKDGSCVPVSIARVPVSVPGGKIAEYGIYHDITKRKRTEEDLRASEERWAFGLRKLGCWHCPHGPGWFLCGDELGL
;
A
#
# COMPACT_ATOMS: atom_id res chain seq x y z
N MET A 1 24.08 -13.07 21.23
CA MET A 1 24.36 -12.25 20.01
C MET A 1 23.13 -12.32 19.12
N VAL A 2 22.64 -11.19 18.60
CA VAL A 2 21.52 -11.18 17.64
C VAL A 2 22.11 -11.30 16.25
N ALA A 3 21.74 -12.34 15.50
CA ALA A 3 22.21 -12.52 14.13
C ALA A 3 21.45 -11.54 13.22
N HIS A 4 22.05 -10.38 12.96
CA HIS A 4 21.38 -9.25 12.29
C HIS A 4 20.97 -9.51 10.83
N ARG A 5 21.32 -10.67 10.25
CA ARG A 5 21.18 -10.97 8.82
C ARG A 5 20.02 -11.92 8.47
N GLN A 6 19.16 -12.30 9.44
CA GLN A 6 18.01 -13.20 9.24
C GLN A 6 16.72 -12.63 9.87
N ARG A 7 16.43 -11.35 9.65
CA ARG A 7 15.13 -10.79 10.03
C ARG A 7 14.07 -11.23 9.02
N VAL A 8 12.99 -11.85 9.49
CA VAL A 8 11.84 -12.23 8.66
C VAL A 8 10.66 -11.36 9.05
N ASP A 9 10.23 -10.49 8.15
CA ASP A 9 9.02 -9.68 8.29
C ASP A 9 7.87 -10.37 7.52
N ALA A 10 6.72 -10.54 8.17
CA ALA A 10 5.54 -11.16 7.57
C ALA A 10 4.25 -10.51 8.07
N GLU A 11 3.26 -10.35 7.18
CA GLU A 11 1.92 -9.91 7.59
C GLU A 11 1.01 -11.10 7.87
N SER A 12 0.19 -11.01 8.92
CA SER A 12 -0.73 -12.08 9.31
C SER A 12 -1.93 -11.52 10.08
N MET A 13 -3.02 -12.27 10.15
CA MET A 13 -4.15 -11.93 11.02
C MET A 13 -3.94 -12.54 12.40
N ARG A 14 -4.17 -11.76 13.46
CA ARG A 14 -4.14 -12.25 14.84
C ARG A 14 -5.44 -11.94 15.55
N ARG A 15 -5.88 -12.90 16.37
CA ARG A 15 -7.07 -12.77 17.19
C ARG A 15 -6.71 -12.18 18.54
N ARG A 16 -7.32 -11.06 18.89
CA ARG A 16 -7.23 -10.45 20.23
C ARG A 16 -8.00 -11.30 21.24
N LYS A 17 -7.78 -11.03 22.53
CA LYS A 17 -8.49 -11.72 23.63
C LYS A 17 -10.00 -11.50 23.58
N ASP A 18 -10.44 -10.35 23.06
CA ASP A 18 -11.86 -10.01 22.85
C ASP A 18 -12.50 -10.72 21.64
N GLY A 19 -11.73 -11.52 20.89
CA GLY A 19 -12.20 -12.26 19.72
C GLY A 19 -12.07 -11.51 18.39
N SER A 20 -11.72 -10.21 18.40
CA SER A 20 -11.53 -9.43 17.17
C SER A 20 -10.24 -9.83 16.42
N CYS A 21 -10.27 -9.79 15.09
CA CYS A 21 -9.12 -10.08 14.26
C CYS A 21 -8.45 -8.77 13.82
N VAL A 22 -7.17 -8.61 14.13
CA VAL A 22 -6.36 -7.47 13.68
C VAL A 22 -5.25 -7.92 12.74
N PRO A 23 -5.02 -7.19 11.63
CA PRO A 23 -3.83 -7.40 10.83
C PRO A 23 -2.61 -6.92 11.61
N VAL A 24 -1.57 -7.76 11.65
CA VAL A 24 -0.29 -7.43 12.28
C VAL A 24 0.86 -7.69 11.33
N SER A 25 1.88 -6.85 11.43
CA SER A 25 3.20 -7.12 10.88
C SER A 25 4.06 -7.79 11.96
N ILE A 26 4.66 -8.92 11.63
CA ILE A 26 5.45 -9.75 12.54
C ILE A 26 6.90 -9.66 12.09
N ALA A 27 7.76 -9.10 12.94
CA ALA A 27 9.21 -9.11 12.74
C ALA A 27 9.83 -10.19 13.63
N ARG A 28 10.46 -11.20 13.05
CA ARG A 28 11.14 -12.28 13.78
C ARG A 28 12.64 -12.22 13.57
N VAL A 29 13.40 -12.31 14.66
CA VAL A 29 14.86 -12.38 14.63
C VAL A 29 15.36 -13.56 15.48
N PRO A 30 16.29 -14.38 14.97
CA PRO A 30 16.92 -15.42 15.77
C PRO A 30 17.94 -14.81 16.75
N VAL A 31 17.89 -15.27 17.99
CA VAL A 31 18.77 -14.84 19.09
C VAL A 31 19.51 -16.06 19.63
N SER A 32 20.83 -16.02 19.57
CA SER A 32 21.67 -17.05 20.18
C SER A 32 21.74 -16.82 21.69
N VAL A 33 21.32 -17.81 22.48
CA VAL A 33 21.41 -17.82 23.94
C VAL A 33 22.58 -18.71 24.41
N PRO A 34 23.09 -18.50 25.64
CA PRO A 34 24.14 -19.33 26.22
C PRO A 34 23.77 -20.82 26.20
N GLY A 35 24.72 -21.69 25.86
CA GLY A 35 24.50 -23.13 25.74
C GLY A 35 24.05 -23.61 24.36
N GLY A 36 24.19 -22.79 23.31
CA GLY A 36 23.99 -23.22 21.92
C GLY A 36 22.53 -23.31 21.47
N LYS A 37 21.57 -22.89 22.28
CA LYS A 37 20.16 -22.84 21.89
C LYS A 37 19.91 -21.59 21.02
N ILE A 38 19.04 -21.73 20.03
CA ILE A 38 18.54 -20.62 19.21
C ILE A 38 17.12 -20.31 19.69
N ALA A 39 16.92 -19.09 20.17
CA ALA A 39 15.60 -18.55 20.49
C ALA A 39 15.11 -17.63 19.37
N GLU A 40 13.81 -17.42 19.26
CA GLU A 40 13.24 -16.43 18.35
C GLU A 40 12.66 -15.26 19.15
N TYR A 41 13.04 -14.05 18.76
CA TYR A 41 12.42 -12.83 19.26
C TYR A 41 11.47 -12.28 18.20
N GLY A 42 10.19 -12.17 18.54
CA GLY A 42 9.13 -11.73 17.66
C GLY A 42 8.50 -10.42 18.15
N ILE A 43 8.45 -9.40 17.29
CA ILE A 43 7.69 -8.17 17.52
C ILE A 43 6.43 -8.21 16.67
N TYR A 44 5.29 -7.93 17.28
CA TYR A 44 4.00 -7.79 16.61
C TYR A 44 3.63 -6.30 16.56
N HIS A 45 3.50 -5.75 15.36
CA HIS A 45 3.04 -4.40 15.13
C HIS A 45 1.62 -4.43 14.56
N ASP A 46 0.66 -3.78 15.22
CA ASP A 46 -0.68 -3.64 14.68
C ASP A 46 -0.68 -2.67 13.49
N ILE A 47 -1.09 -3.17 12.32
CA ILE A 47 -1.12 -2.39 11.07
C ILE A 47 -2.53 -1.97 10.66
N THR A 48 -3.52 -2.07 11.55
CA THR A 48 -4.92 -1.68 11.28
C THR A 48 -5.00 -0.24 10.79
N LYS A 49 -4.31 0.69 11.46
CA LYS A 49 -4.28 2.10 11.06
C LYS A 49 -3.65 2.29 9.68
N ARG A 50 -2.53 1.60 9.43
CA ARG A 50 -1.82 1.66 8.15
C ARG A 50 -2.71 1.20 6.99
N LYS A 51 -3.41 0.07 7.15
CA LYS A 51 -4.30 -0.48 6.12
C LYS A 51 -5.51 0.41 5.85
N ARG A 52 -6.12 1.01 6.89
CA ARG A 52 -7.24 1.96 6.70
C ARG A 52 -6.83 3.17 5.88
N THR A 53 -5.68 3.77 6.17
CA THR A 53 -5.19 4.92 5.40
C THR A 53 -4.88 4.56 3.94
N GLU A 54 -4.35 3.35 3.71
CA GLU A 54 -4.08 2.84 2.35
C GLU A 54 -5.38 2.60 1.57
N GLU A 55 -6.42 2.04 2.21
CA GLU A 55 -7.74 1.85 1.62
C GLU A 55 -8.43 3.18 1.31
N ASP A 56 -8.36 4.15 2.22
CA ASP A 56 -8.93 5.49 2.01
C ASP A 56 -8.25 6.21 0.84
N LEU A 57 -6.93 6.08 0.73
CA LEU A 57 -6.15 6.61 -0.38
C LEU A 57 -6.56 5.95 -1.69
N ARG A 58 -6.63 4.62 -1.72
CA ARG A 58 -7.04 3.87 -2.92
C ARG A 58 -8.46 4.23 -3.35
N ALA A 59 -9.39 4.35 -2.42
CA ALA A 59 -10.76 4.75 -2.70
C ALA A 59 -10.83 6.18 -3.24
N SER A 60 -9.95 7.08 -2.77
CA SER A 60 -9.81 8.42 -3.33
C SER A 60 -9.29 8.36 -4.76
N GLU A 61 -8.18 7.64 -4.99
CA GLU A 61 -7.58 7.47 -6.32
C GLU A 61 -8.56 6.86 -7.34
N GLU A 62 -9.33 5.85 -6.94
CA GLU A 62 -10.37 5.24 -7.77
C GLU A 62 -11.46 6.25 -8.15
N ARG A 63 -11.90 7.10 -7.20
CA ARG A 63 -12.86 8.19 -7.48
C ARG A 63 -12.29 9.22 -8.45
N TRP A 64 -11.03 9.64 -8.26
CA TRP A 64 -10.35 10.57 -9.16
C TRP A 64 -10.14 9.96 -10.55
N ALA A 65 -9.69 8.70 -10.63
CA ALA A 65 -9.49 7.99 -11.89
C ALA A 65 -10.80 7.81 -12.68
N PHE A 66 -11.90 7.51 -12.00
CA PHE A 66 -13.22 7.44 -12.62
C PHE A 66 -13.68 8.81 -13.16
N GLY A 67 -13.50 9.87 -12.38
CA GLY A 67 -13.81 11.25 -12.80
C GLY A 67 -12.99 11.69 -14.01
N LEU A 68 -11.69 11.41 -14.02
CA LEU A 68 -10.77 11.74 -15.13
C LEU A 68 -11.12 11.00 -16.41
N ARG A 69 -11.47 9.70 -16.33
CA ARG A 69 -11.92 8.92 -17.50
C ARG A 69 -13.23 9.45 -18.10
N LYS A 70 -14.14 9.96 -17.26
CA LYS A 70 -15.39 10.60 -17.68
C LYS A 70 -15.17 11.98 -18.29
N LEU A 71 -14.12 12.68 -17.88
CA LEU A 71 -13.86 14.05 -18.32
C LEU A 71 -13.29 14.15 -19.73
N GLY A 72 -12.92 13.05 -20.40
CA GLY A 72 -12.47 13.09 -21.79
C GLY A 72 -11.40 14.16 -22.03
N CYS A 73 -10.58 14.43 -21.01
CA CYS A 73 -9.61 15.52 -21.05
C CYS A 73 -8.36 14.96 -21.71
N TRP A 74 -8.40 14.88 -23.03
CA TRP A 74 -7.20 14.76 -23.83
C TRP A 74 -6.34 15.97 -23.50
N HIS A 75 -5.29 15.74 -22.71
CA HIS A 75 -4.20 16.70 -22.58
C HIS A 75 -3.63 16.89 -23.99
N CYS A 76 -4.08 17.95 -24.68
CA CYS A 76 -3.52 18.37 -25.94
C CYS A 76 -2.15 18.98 -25.60
N PRO A 77 -1.01 18.35 -25.95
CA PRO A 77 0.31 18.84 -25.56
C PRO A 77 0.76 20.01 -26.44
N HIS A 78 -0.16 20.68 -27.12
CA HIS A 78 0.15 21.75 -28.06
C HIS A 78 -0.12 23.08 -27.36
N GLY A 79 0.96 23.84 -27.18
CA GLY A 79 1.00 25.15 -26.52
C GLY A 79 0.09 26.21 -27.17
N PRO A 80 0.21 27.49 -26.77
CA PRO A 80 -0.72 28.53 -27.20
C PRO A 80 -0.50 28.87 -28.68
N GLY A 81 -1.17 28.11 -29.54
CA GLY A 81 -1.27 28.31 -30.98
C GLY A 81 -2.68 27.92 -31.38
N TRP A 82 -3.54 28.92 -31.54
CA TRP A 82 -4.86 28.78 -32.14
C TRP A 82 -4.72 28.24 -33.58
N PHE A 83 -5.77 27.58 -34.09
CA PHE A 83 -5.95 26.94 -35.42
C PHE A 83 -5.44 25.48 -35.51
N LEU A 84 -6.18 24.44 -35.86
CA LEU A 84 -7.55 24.21 -36.35
C LEU A 84 -7.97 22.79 -35.92
N CYS A 85 -9.16 22.62 -35.37
CA CYS A 85 -9.87 21.35 -35.46
C CYS A 85 -11.22 21.66 -36.12
N GLY A 86 -11.30 21.33 -37.40
CA GLY A 86 -12.49 21.50 -38.21
C GLY A 86 -12.40 20.46 -39.31
N ASP A 87 -12.74 19.22 -38.97
CA ASP A 87 -13.19 18.26 -39.96
C ASP A 87 -14.60 18.69 -40.40
N GLU A 88 -14.76 18.79 -41.71
CA GLU A 88 -15.97 18.78 -42.53
C GLU A 88 -17.34 18.82 -41.82
N LEU A 89 -18.08 19.91 -42.00
CA LEU A 89 -19.54 19.88 -42.08
C LEU A 89 -19.99 20.64 -43.34
N GLY A 90 -20.70 19.92 -44.19
CA GLY A 90 -20.93 20.29 -45.58
C GLY A 90 -21.88 21.45 -45.83
N LEU A 91 -21.67 22.08 -46.98
CA LEU A 91 -22.62 22.50 -48.01
C LEU A 91 -21.85 22.87 -49.27
#